data_AF-A0A554J720-F1
#
_entry.id   AF-A0A554J720-F1
#
_cell.length_a   1.000
_cell.length_b   1.000
_cell.length_c   1.000
_cell.angle_alpha   90.00
_cell.angle_beta   90.00
_cell.angle_gamma   90.00
#
_symmetry.space_group_name_H-M   'P 1'
#
loop_
_entity.id
_entity.type
_entity.pdbx_description
1 polymer ?
#
loop_
_entity_poly.entity_id
_entity_poly.type
_entity_poly.pdbx_seq_one_letter_code
_entity_poly.pdbx_strand_id
1 'polypeptide(L)'
;MALFGFFKDTEGILPEDIARWMKNPPELFYIENYLANRIFYPGTIAEKQRDHELELSILREFLKSYGYGFYQIKEARFIIPVKFADYFGNLSQLIWAYLDVFKPKGLIKVYIKNQKFHPVGTVLVPEIKGRALIELIIENKKYSIKSGNLTVIPCIKSHCDIHFYSKNSSILGKNDQSIEVFGGNLGIVIDSRGEKI
;
A
#
# COMPACT_ATOMS: atom_id res chain seq x y z
N MET A 1 16.53 11.86 -6.36
CA MET A 1 17.00 11.57 -4.98
C MET A 1 16.37 10.25 -4.57
N ALA A 2 17.16 9.20 -4.33
CA ALA A 2 16.61 7.84 -4.20
C ALA A 2 16.13 7.50 -2.78
N LEU A 3 15.46 6.35 -2.67
CA LEU A 3 14.83 5.78 -1.48
C LEU A 3 15.67 5.90 -0.20
N PHE A 4 16.96 5.54 -0.28
CA PHE A 4 17.87 5.49 0.87
C PHE A 4 18.21 6.87 1.44
N GLY A 5 18.06 7.94 0.66
CA GLY A 5 18.22 9.30 1.18
C GLY A 5 17.10 9.76 2.12
N PHE A 6 16.02 8.96 2.28
CA PHE A 6 14.93 9.25 3.21
C PHE A 6 15.12 8.65 4.61
N PHE A 7 15.97 7.63 4.74
CA PHE A 7 16.13 6.88 5.97
C PHE A 7 17.56 7.08 6.48
N LYS A 8 17.70 7.62 7.69
CA LYS A 8 19.01 7.95 8.26
C LYS A 8 19.72 6.73 8.85
N ASP A 9 18.97 5.80 9.45
CA ASP A 9 19.53 4.57 10.02
C ASP A 9 19.03 3.35 9.24
N THR A 10 19.92 2.74 8.48
CA THR A 10 19.67 1.51 7.71
C THR A 10 20.18 0.26 8.41
N GLU A 11 20.94 0.43 9.50
CA GLU A 11 21.67 -0.63 10.21
C GLU A 11 20.74 -1.66 10.88
N GLY A 12 19.46 -1.34 11.06
CA GLY A 12 18.47 -2.24 11.66
C GLY A 12 17.76 -3.19 10.70
N ILE A 13 18.02 -3.13 9.38
CA ILE A 13 17.35 -3.97 8.39
C ILE A 13 18.26 -5.12 7.98
N LEU A 14 17.86 -6.34 8.35
CA LEU A 14 18.60 -7.55 8.03
C LEU A 14 18.26 -8.07 6.62
N PRO A 15 19.24 -8.62 5.86
CA PRO A 15 18.98 -9.25 4.57
C PRO A 15 17.89 -10.32 4.61
N GLU A 16 17.79 -11.07 5.71
CA GLU A 16 16.79 -12.12 5.93
C GLU A 16 15.37 -11.55 5.96
N ASP A 17 15.19 -10.38 6.57
CA ASP A 17 13.87 -9.73 6.67
C ASP A 17 13.38 -9.26 5.31
N ILE A 18 14.29 -8.78 4.45
CA ILE A 18 13.99 -8.42 3.06
C ILE A 18 13.66 -9.69 2.26
N ALA A 19 14.48 -10.74 2.38
CA ALA A 19 14.33 -11.98 1.63
C ALA A 19 12.98 -12.66 1.86
N ARG A 20 12.45 -12.62 3.10
CA ARG A 20 11.15 -13.22 3.48
C ARG A 20 9.96 -12.72 2.67
N TRP A 21 10.04 -11.53 2.07
CA TRP A 21 8.94 -10.95 1.30
C TRP A 21 9.03 -11.21 -0.19
N MET A 22 10.17 -11.70 -0.66
CA MET A 22 10.38 -11.99 -2.06
C MET A 22 9.92 -13.42 -2.37
N LYS A 23 9.21 -13.61 -3.48
CA LYS A 23 8.78 -14.96 -3.90
C LYS A 23 9.98 -15.86 -4.23
N ASN A 24 11.02 -15.28 -4.83
CA ASN A 24 12.27 -15.95 -5.21
C ASN A 24 13.44 -15.04 -4.77
N PRO A 25 13.79 -15.03 -3.47
CA PRO A 25 14.83 -14.13 -2.98
C PRO A 25 16.19 -14.48 -3.62
N PRO A 26 17.02 -13.47 -3.95
CA PRO A 26 18.43 -13.72 -4.21
C PRO A 26 19.13 -14.27 -2.96
N GLU A 27 20.34 -14.78 -3.14
CA GLU A 27 21.19 -15.20 -2.02
C GLU A 27 21.44 -14.02 -1.07
N LEU A 28 21.53 -14.30 0.23
CA LEU A 28 21.57 -13.24 1.26
C LEU A 28 22.75 -12.28 1.08
N PHE A 29 23.92 -12.79 0.67
CA PHE A 29 25.09 -11.94 0.40
C PHE A 29 24.84 -10.94 -0.75
N TYR A 30 23.97 -11.28 -1.72
CA TYR A 30 23.61 -10.33 -2.77
C TYR A 30 22.79 -9.18 -2.19
N ILE A 31 21.82 -9.48 -1.31
CA ILE A 31 21.00 -8.46 -0.63
C ILE A 31 21.88 -7.57 0.24
N GLU A 32 22.80 -8.17 1.01
CA GLU A 32 23.74 -7.45 1.85
C GLU A 32 24.63 -6.50 1.04
N ASN A 33 25.24 -7.00 -0.03
CA ASN A 33 26.04 -6.17 -0.94
C ASN A 33 25.21 -5.07 -1.60
N TYR A 34 23.96 -5.36 -1.96
CA TYR A 34 23.04 -4.38 -2.54
C TYR A 34 22.72 -3.27 -1.54
N LEU A 35 22.40 -3.61 -0.29
CA LEU A 35 22.17 -2.64 0.78
C LEU A 35 23.40 -1.78 1.02
N ALA A 36 24.58 -2.39 1.20
CA ALA A 36 25.83 -1.68 1.40
C ALA A 36 26.08 -0.68 0.26
N ASN A 37 25.95 -1.12 -0.99
CA ASN A 37 26.11 -0.25 -2.16
C ASN A 37 25.09 0.89 -2.18
N ARG A 38 23.83 0.65 -1.81
CA ARG A 38 22.80 1.68 -1.77
C ARG A 38 23.00 2.69 -0.63
N ILE A 39 23.60 2.26 0.48
CA ILE A 39 23.99 3.15 1.58
C ILE A 39 25.13 4.07 1.15
N PHE A 40 26.18 3.53 0.51
CA PHE A 40 27.31 4.33 0.01
C PHE A 40 26.93 5.19 -1.21
N TYR A 41 26.02 4.72 -2.06
CA TYR A 41 25.61 5.38 -3.29
C TYR A 41 24.07 5.56 -3.39
N PRO A 42 23.46 6.39 -2.53
CA PRO A 42 22.00 6.55 -2.42
C PRO A 42 21.37 7.28 -3.63
N GLY A 43 22.16 7.69 -4.62
CA GLY A 43 21.69 8.27 -5.87
C GLY A 43 21.40 7.24 -6.96
N THR A 44 21.82 5.99 -6.76
CA THR A 44 21.70 4.93 -7.78
C THR A 44 20.25 4.45 -7.92
N ILE A 45 19.84 4.18 -9.16
CA ILE A 45 18.45 3.80 -9.53
C ILE A 45 18.44 2.30 -9.85
N ALA A 46 17.34 1.60 -9.54
CA ALA A 46 17.13 0.24 -10.01
C ALA A 46 16.81 0.24 -11.52
N GLU A 47 17.53 -0.58 -12.29
CA GLU A 47 17.30 -0.71 -13.74
C GLU A 47 16.51 -1.98 -14.08
N LYS A 48 16.68 -3.04 -13.28
CA LYS A 48 16.05 -4.33 -13.52
C LYS A 48 14.79 -4.48 -12.67
N GLN A 49 13.80 -5.17 -13.22
CA GLN A 49 12.56 -5.50 -12.48
C GLN A 49 12.84 -6.17 -11.13
N ARG A 50 13.84 -7.06 -11.08
CA ARG A 50 14.27 -7.73 -9.84
C ARG A 50 14.80 -6.74 -8.79
N ASP A 51 15.50 -5.71 -9.23
CA ASP A 51 16.03 -4.68 -8.33
C ASP A 51 14.89 -3.80 -7.81
N HIS A 52 13.88 -3.50 -8.62
CA HIS A 52 12.66 -2.82 -8.15
C HIS A 52 11.92 -3.64 -7.08
N GLU A 53 11.80 -4.96 -7.27
CA GLU A 53 11.18 -5.85 -6.27
C GLU A 53 11.98 -5.90 -4.96
N LEU A 54 13.31 -5.91 -5.07
CA LEU A 54 14.21 -5.83 -3.93
C LEU A 54 14.04 -4.48 -3.20
N GLU A 55 14.01 -3.37 -3.92
CA GLU A 55 13.84 -2.04 -3.33
C GLU A 55 12.45 -1.81 -2.73
N LEU A 56 11.41 -2.40 -3.30
CA LEU A 56 10.08 -2.39 -2.69
C LEU A 56 10.08 -3.19 -1.38
N SER A 57 10.79 -4.32 -1.34
CA SER A 57 10.95 -5.14 -0.13
C SER A 57 11.76 -4.40 0.94
N ILE A 58 12.79 -3.66 0.54
CA ILE A 58 13.57 -2.78 1.41
C ILE A 58 12.70 -1.64 1.95
N LEU A 59 11.91 -0.98 1.10
CA LEU A 59 10.97 0.06 1.53
C LEU A 59 10.00 -0.47 2.60
N ARG A 60 9.51 -1.72 2.46
CA ARG A 60 8.63 -2.33 3.47
C ARG A 60 9.29 -2.44 4.83
N GLU A 61 10.54 -2.89 4.89
CA GLU A 61 11.27 -2.97 6.16
C GLU A 61 11.52 -1.57 6.74
N PHE A 62 11.81 -0.58 5.91
CA PHE A 62 11.88 0.81 6.36
C PHE A 62 10.55 1.34 6.93
N LEU A 63 9.42 1.04 6.28
CA LEU A 63 8.11 1.47 6.77
C LEU A 63 7.79 0.86 8.15
N LYS A 64 8.24 -0.37 8.44
CA LYS A 64 8.09 -0.96 9.78
C LYS A 64 8.86 -0.18 10.83
N SER A 65 10.10 0.19 10.53
CA SER A 65 10.98 0.89 11.48
C SER A 65 10.61 2.36 11.69
N TYR A 66 10.03 3.03 10.69
CA TYR A 66 9.80 4.49 10.70
C TYR A 66 8.31 4.91 10.58
N GLY A 67 7.38 4.01 10.93
CA GLY A 67 5.97 4.06 10.54
C GLY A 67 5.17 5.35 10.82
N TYR A 68 5.54 6.14 11.83
CA TYR A 68 4.77 7.31 12.28
C TYR A 68 4.58 8.41 11.22
N GLY A 69 5.50 8.53 10.26
CA GLY A 69 5.42 9.55 9.20
C GLY A 69 4.52 9.17 8.01
N PHE A 70 4.25 7.88 7.84
CA PHE A 70 3.69 7.30 6.63
C PHE A 70 2.24 6.83 6.80
N TYR A 71 1.86 6.50 8.03
CA TYR A 71 0.47 6.20 8.38
C TYR A 71 0.04 7.01 9.60
N GLN A 72 -1.00 7.81 9.41
CA GLN A 72 -1.61 8.59 10.48
C GLN A 72 -2.93 7.94 10.88
N ILE A 73 -2.88 7.18 11.97
CA ILE A 73 -3.98 6.33 12.45
C ILE A 73 -5.22 7.16 12.80
N LYS A 74 -5.05 8.31 13.47
CA LYS A 74 -6.17 9.15 13.93
C LYS A 74 -6.98 9.71 12.76
N GLU A 75 -6.31 10.09 11.67
CA GLU A 75 -6.91 10.64 10.46
C GLU A 75 -7.23 9.57 9.41
N ALA A 76 -6.93 8.29 9.69
CA ALA A 76 -7.06 7.17 8.79
C ALA A 76 -6.49 7.49 7.39
N ARG A 77 -5.20 7.90 7.34
CA ARG A 77 -4.57 8.26 6.06
C ARG A 77 -3.14 7.76 5.89
N PHE A 78 -2.85 7.31 4.68
CA PHE A 78 -1.50 7.07 4.20
C PHE A 78 -0.92 8.33 3.57
N ILE A 79 0.35 8.58 3.87
CA ILE A 79 1.13 9.70 3.36
C ILE A 79 2.31 9.12 2.59
N ILE A 80 2.24 9.21 1.26
CA ILE A 80 3.29 8.78 0.35
C ILE A 80 4.09 10.02 -0.04
N PRO A 81 5.39 10.12 0.30
CA PRO A 81 6.24 11.19 -0.23
C PRO A 81 6.22 11.16 -1.76
N VAL A 82 6.12 12.33 -2.40
CA VAL A 82 6.12 12.43 -3.87
C VAL A 82 7.29 11.71 -4.51
N LYS A 83 8.47 11.76 -3.88
CA LYS A 83 9.66 11.08 -4.38
C LYS A 83 9.51 9.55 -4.42
N PHE A 84 8.70 8.94 -3.55
CA PHE A 84 8.43 7.50 -3.64
C PHE A 84 7.52 7.20 -4.81
N ALA A 85 6.47 8.01 -5.01
CA ALA A 85 5.59 7.88 -6.17
C ALA A 85 6.36 8.03 -7.48
N ASP A 86 7.26 9.02 -7.57
CA ASP A 86 8.12 9.24 -8.74
C ASP A 86 9.11 8.08 -8.95
N TYR A 87 9.67 7.54 -7.87
CA TYR A 87 10.70 6.51 -7.91
C TYR A 87 10.16 5.15 -8.36
N PHE A 88 9.01 4.72 -7.82
CA PHE A 88 8.42 3.43 -8.16
C PHE A 88 7.43 3.51 -9.32
N GLY A 89 6.86 4.67 -9.61
CA GLY A 89 5.89 4.93 -10.69
C GLY A 89 4.51 4.26 -10.51
N ASN A 90 4.45 3.12 -9.84
CA ASN A 90 3.25 2.34 -9.61
C ASN A 90 2.72 2.52 -8.18
N LEU A 91 1.72 3.40 -8.03
CA LEU A 91 1.08 3.66 -6.74
C LEU A 91 0.43 2.42 -6.13
N SER A 92 -0.10 1.51 -6.94
CA SER A 92 -0.73 0.27 -6.45
C SER A 92 0.29 -0.61 -5.73
N GLN A 93 1.47 -0.82 -6.33
CA GLN A 93 2.55 -1.58 -5.70
C GLN A 93 3.06 -0.93 -4.41
N LEU A 94 3.18 0.40 -4.39
CA LEU A 94 3.52 1.14 -3.18
C LEU A 94 2.48 0.92 -2.08
N ILE A 95 1.19 0.98 -2.41
CA ILE A 95 0.13 0.76 -1.43
C ILE A 95 0.16 -0.64 -0.86
N TRP A 96 0.57 -1.65 -1.63
CA TRP A 96 0.73 -3.01 -1.11
C TRP A 96 1.76 -3.07 0.01
N ALA A 97 2.89 -2.36 -0.14
CA ALA A 97 3.89 -2.25 0.92
C ALA A 97 3.32 -1.60 2.19
N TYR A 98 2.49 -0.56 2.05
CA TYR A 98 1.86 0.11 3.19
C TYR A 98 0.82 -0.79 3.88
N LEU A 99 -0.02 -1.48 3.11
CA LEU A 99 -1.05 -2.36 3.65
C LEU A 99 -0.46 -3.52 4.44
N ASP A 100 0.58 -4.16 3.91
CA ASP A 100 1.20 -5.30 4.56
C ASP A 100 1.93 -4.90 5.86
N VAL A 101 2.45 -3.68 5.94
CA VAL A 101 3.15 -3.15 7.12
C VAL A 101 2.18 -2.64 8.18
N PHE A 102 1.25 -1.76 7.80
CA PHE A 102 0.41 -1.04 8.75
C PHE A 102 -0.87 -1.79 9.13
N LYS A 103 -1.28 -2.80 8.34
CA LYS A 103 -2.50 -3.59 8.55
C LYS A 103 -3.71 -2.74 8.98
N PRO A 104 -4.04 -1.67 8.23
CA PRO A 104 -5.11 -0.77 8.63
C PRO A 104 -6.49 -1.46 8.55
N LYS A 105 -7.51 -0.83 9.12
CA LYS A 105 -8.90 -1.28 9.05
C LYS A 105 -9.80 -0.13 8.59
N GLY A 106 -10.85 -0.44 7.84
CA GLY A 106 -11.84 0.54 7.39
C GLY A 106 -11.41 1.31 6.14
N LEU A 107 -11.71 2.60 6.09
CA LEU A 107 -11.42 3.47 4.96
C LEU A 107 -10.16 4.30 5.23
N ILE A 108 -9.15 4.13 4.38
CA ILE A 108 -7.87 4.82 4.49
C ILE A 108 -7.69 5.75 3.29
N LYS A 109 -7.58 7.05 3.57
CA LYS A 109 -7.35 8.06 2.53
C LYS A 109 -5.88 8.02 2.11
N VAL A 110 -5.60 8.02 0.81
CA VAL A 110 -4.22 8.01 0.30
C VAL A 110 -3.87 9.38 -0.24
N TYR A 111 -2.75 9.92 0.27
CA TYR A 111 -2.21 11.20 -0.19
C TYR A 111 -0.80 11.05 -0.70
N ILE A 112 -0.50 11.77 -1.78
CA ILE A 112 0.88 12.12 -2.13
C ILE A 112 1.23 13.43 -1.43
N LYS A 113 2.38 13.47 -0.76
CA LYS A 113 2.90 14.63 -0.06
C LYS A 113 4.13 15.20 -0.77
N ASN A 114 4.01 16.45 -1.20
CA ASN A 114 5.14 17.31 -1.57
C ASN A 114 5.21 18.46 -0.55
N GLN A 115 4.93 19.69 -0.96
CA GLN A 115 4.62 20.83 -0.09
C GLN A 115 3.18 20.79 0.46
N LYS A 116 2.25 20.16 -0.26
CA LYS A 116 0.84 20.00 0.10
C LYS A 116 0.45 18.52 0.04
N PHE A 117 -0.72 18.21 0.60
CA PHE A 117 -1.34 16.89 0.49
C PHE A 117 -2.23 16.85 -0.74
N HIS A 118 -1.97 15.91 -1.65
CA HIS A 118 -2.76 15.66 -2.84
C HIS A 118 -3.47 14.31 -2.68
N PRO A 119 -4.82 14.26 -2.60
CA PRO A 119 -5.54 12.99 -2.54
C PRO A 119 -5.37 12.26 -3.87
N VAL A 120 -5.07 10.96 -3.81
CA VAL A 120 -4.85 10.14 -5.02
C VAL A 120 -5.70 8.89 -5.06
N GLY A 121 -6.34 8.52 -3.96
CA GLY A 121 -7.24 7.39 -3.88
C GLY A 121 -7.65 7.05 -2.45
N THR A 122 -8.33 5.92 -2.33
CA THR A 122 -8.80 5.38 -1.04
C THR A 122 -8.51 3.89 -0.98
N VAL A 123 -8.08 3.40 0.18
CA VAL A 123 -8.02 1.98 0.48
C VAL A 123 -9.21 1.59 1.36
N LEU A 124 -9.89 0.54 0.95
CA LEU A 124 -11.02 -0.07 1.60
C LEU A 124 -10.56 -1.41 2.18
N VAL A 125 -10.48 -1.50 3.51
CA VAL A 125 -10.13 -2.73 4.23
C VAL A 125 -11.34 -3.17 5.05
N PRO A 126 -12.21 -4.02 4.49
CA PRO A 126 -13.39 -4.49 5.20
C PRO A 126 -13.01 -5.54 6.25
N GLU A 127 -13.77 -5.58 7.33
CA GLU A 127 -13.73 -6.67 8.29
C GLU A 127 -14.46 -7.86 7.70
N ILE A 128 -13.81 -9.03 7.62
CA ILE A 128 -14.34 -10.20 6.94
C ILE A 128 -14.55 -11.33 7.95
N LYS A 129 -15.73 -11.92 7.94
CA LYS A 129 -16.08 -13.12 8.71
C LYS A 129 -16.12 -14.32 7.75
N GLY A 130 -15.13 -15.21 7.86
CA GLY A 130 -15.03 -16.40 7.02
C GLY A 130 -14.93 -16.09 5.50
N ARG A 131 -15.61 -16.87 4.67
CA ARG A 131 -15.68 -16.60 3.21
C ARG A 131 -16.77 -15.57 2.94
N ALA A 132 -16.39 -14.50 2.25
CA ALA A 132 -17.30 -13.43 1.90
C ALA A 132 -17.21 -13.05 0.42
N LEU A 133 -18.36 -12.62 -0.11
CA LEU A 133 -18.47 -11.94 -1.39
C LEU A 133 -18.86 -10.50 -1.10
N ILE A 134 -17.98 -9.57 -1.42
CA ILE A 134 -18.20 -8.14 -1.28
C ILE A 134 -18.73 -7.63 -2.62
N GLU A 135 -19.88 -7.01 -2.60
CA GLU A 135 -20.45 -6.30 -3.74
C GLU A 135 -20.19 -4.80 -3.58
N LEU A 136 -19.61 -4.19 -4.61
CA LEU A 136 -19.40 -2.75 -4.67
C LEU A 136 -20.11 -2.21 -5.90
N ILE A 137 -20.89 -1.16 -5.73
CA ILE A 137 -21.39 -0.36 -6.86
C ILE A 137 -20.62 0.95 -6.86
N ILE A 138 -19.90 1.21 -7.94
CA ILE A 138 -19.07 2.40 -8.11
C ILE A 138 -19.51 3.03 -9.42
N GLU A 139 -20.06 4.24 -9.37
CA GLU A 139 -20.57 4.96 -10.55
C GLU A 139 -21.50 4.10 -11.44
N ASN A 140 -22.45 3.41 -10.83
CA ASN A 140 -23.41 2.49 -11.48
C ASN A 140 -22.80 1.21 -12.07
N LYS A 141 -21.52 0.91 -11.83
CA LYS A 141 -20.89 -0.37 -12.18
C LYS A 141 -20.81 -1.27 -10.97
N LYS A 142 -21.29 -2.51 -11.12
CA LYS A 142 -21.24 -3.53 -10.07
C LYS A 142 -19.94 -4.33 -10.17
N TYR A 143 -19.26 -4.48 -9.04
CA TYR A 143 -18.05 -5.28 -8.86
C TYR A 143 -18.29 -6.32 -7.77
N SER A 144 -17.80 -7.54 -8.00
CA SER A 144 -17.91 -8.64 -7.04
C SER A 144 -16.52 -9.12 -6.65
N ILE A 145 -16.16 -8.92 -5.39
CA ILE A 145 -14.82 -9.18 -4.85
C ILE A 145 -14.92 -10.33 -3.85
N LYS A 146 -14.19 -11.42 -4.11
CA LYS A 146 -14.09 -12.53 -3.18
C LYS A 146 -13.07 -12.21 -2.10
N SER A 147 -13.36 -12.57 -0.85
CA SER A 147 -12.39 -12.56 0.25
C SER A 147 -11.08 -13.27 -0.12
N GLY A 148 -9.95 -12.72 0.28
CA GLY A 148 -8.60 -13.20 -0.05
C GLY A 148 -7.93 -12.45 -1.20
N ASN A 149 -8.57 -11.43 -1.78
CA ASN A 149 -8.04 -10.68 -2.92
C ASN A 149 -7.70 -9.24 -2.58
N LEU A 150 -6.75 -8.71 -3.32
CA LEU A 150 -6.43 -7.30 -3.36
C LEU A 150 -6.79 -6.78 -4.74
N THR A 151 -7.81 -5.93 -4.82
CA THR A 151 -8.37 -5.46 -6.09
C THR A 151 -8.22 -3.96 -6.20
N VAL A 152 -7.78 -3.45 -7.35
CA VAL A 152 -7.77 -2.02 -7.63
C VAL A 152 -8.88 -1.73 -8.62
N ILE A 153 -9.79 -0.83 -8.26
CA ILE A 153 -10.85 -0.36 -9.13
C ILE A 153 -10.52 1.07 -9.54
N PRO A 154 -10.35 1.34 -10.85
CA PRO A 154 -10.04 2.68 -11.31
C PRO A 154 -11.22 3.61 -11.05
N CYS A 155 -10.93 4.77 -10.47
CA CYS A 155 -11.90 5.86 -10.38
C CYS A 155 -11.14 7.18 -10.61
N ILE A 156 -11.18 7.67 -11.85
CA ILE A 156 -10.34 8.80 -12.30
C ILE A 156 -10.83 10.13 -11.70
N LYS A 157 -12.11 10.22 -11.32
CA LYS A 157 -12.67 11.40 -10.67
C LYS A 157 -12.00 11.60 -9.31
N SER A 158 -11.96 12.85 -8.85
CA SER A 158 -11.44 13.20 -7.53
C SER A 158 -12.24 12.53 -6.40
N HIS A 159 -13.55 12.36 -6.60
CA HIS A 159 -14.48 11.76 -5.66
C HIS A 159 -15.37 10.74 -6.36
N CYS A 160 -15.71 9.66 -5.63
CA CYS A 160 -16.50 8.56 -6.14
C CYS A 160 -17.48 8.10 -5.06
N ASP A 161 -18.75 7.93 -5.43
CA ASP A 161 -19.73 7.29 -4.58
C ASP A 161 -19.58 5.77 -4.68
N ILE A 162 -19.41 5.14 -3.53
CA ILE A 162 -19.38 3.70 -3.40
C ILE A 162 -20.62 3.25 -2.62
N HIS A 163 -21.31 2.24 -3.13
CA HIS A 163 -22.27 1.47 -2.35
C HIS A 163 -21.65 0.11 -2.03
N PHE A 164 -21.42 -0.13 -0.74
CA PHE A 164 -20.87 -1.36 -0.21
C PHE A 164 -21.99 -2.25 0.29
N TYR A 165 -21.98 -3.51 -0.14
CA TYR A 165 -22.87 -4.55 0.36
C TYR A 165 -22.11 -5.87 0.56
N SER A 166 -22.24 -6.49 1.72
CA SER A 166 -21.76 -7.85 1.97
C SER A 166 -22.53 -8.49 3.12
N LYS A 167 -22.85 -9.78 3.04
CA LYS A 167 -23.48 -10.50 4.16
C LYS A 167 -22.51 -10.80 5.30
N ASN A 168 -21.24 -11.07 4.95
CA ASN A 168 -20.21 -11.60 5.85
C ASN A 168 -19.03 -10.63 5.96
N SER A 169 -19.21 -9.37 5.59
CA SER A 169 -18.18 -8.36 5.76
C SER A 169 -18.82 -7.04 6.14
N SER A 170 -18.06 -6.24 6.87
CA SER A 170 -18.47 -4.89 7.22
C SER A 170 -17.37 -3.91 6.94
N ILE A 171 -17.74 -2.67 6.66
CA ILE A 171 -16.83 -1.55 6.69
C ILE A 171 -17.37 -0.52 7.66
N LEU A 172 -16.52 0.01 8.54
CA LEU A 172 -16.96 0.92 9.62
C LEU A 172 -18.16 0.34 10.42
N GLY A 173 -18.19 -0.98 10.62
CA GLY A 173 -19.26 -1.69 11.34
C GLY A 173 -20.56 -1.90 10.57
N LYS A 174 -20.68 -1.46 9.31
CA LYS A 174 -21.90 -1.63 8.48
C LYS A 174 -21.66 -2.58 7.32
N ASN A 175 -22.64 -3.44 7.09
CA ASN A 175 -22.64 -4.45 6.04
C ASN A 175 -23.32 -3.98 4.73
N ASP A 176 -24.08 -2.88 4.81
CA ASP A 176 -24.72 -2.16 3.71
C ASP A 176 -24.61 -0.65 3.97
N GLN A 177 -23.94 0.09 3.09
CA GLN A 177 -23.87 1.55 3.16
C GLN A 177 -23.35 2.20 1.88
N SER A 178 -23.76 3.45 1.68
CA SER A 178 -23.18 4.34 0.66
C SER A 178 -22.24 5.35 1.30
N ILE A 179 -21.09 5.57 0.67
CA ILE A 179 -20.03 6.46 1.18
C ILE A 179 -19.38 7.16 -0.01
N GLU A 180 -19.04 8.44 0.16
CA GLU A 180 -18.19 9.16 -0.78
C GLU A 180 -16.72 8.97 -0.40
N VAL A 181 -15.88 8.58 -1.36
CA VAL A 181 -14.44 8.35 -1.15
C VAL A 181 -13.60 9.10 -2.19
N PHE A 182 -12.32 9.30 -1.87
CA PHE A 182 -11.39 9.87 -2.86
C PHE A 182 -11.07 8.83 -3.94
N GLY A 183 -11.22 9.24 -5.20
CA GLY A 183 -10.61 8.58 -6.34
C GLY A 183 -9.26 9.22 -6.70
N GLY A 184 -8.98 9.30 -7.99
CA GLY A 184 -7.74 9.83 -8.56
C GLY A 184 -6.88 8.74 -9.20
N ASN A 185 -5.59 9.01 -9.32
CA ASN A 185 -4.67 8.16 -10.09
C ASN A 185 -4.49 6.75 -9.51
N LEU A 186 -4.68 6.56 -8.19
CA LEU A 186 -4.71 5.24 -7.56
C LEU A 186 -6.08 4.57 -7.71
N GLY A 187 -7.15 5.37 -7.71
CA GLY A 187 -8.52 4.88 -7.63
C GLY A 187 -8.85 4.31 -6.25
N ILE A 188 -9.59 3.20 -6.22
CA ILE A 188 -10.06 2.56 -5.00
C ILE A 188 -9.38 1.19 -4.87
N VAL A 189 -8.57 1.01 -3.83
CA VAL A 189 -7.93 -0.26 -3.52
C VAL A 189 -8.81 -1.00 -2.50
N ILE A 190 -9.16 -2.24 -2.76
CA ILE A 190 -9.92 -3.08 -1.84
C ILE A 190 -9.03 -4.20 -1.36
N ASP A 191 -8.64 -4.14 -0.08
CA ASP A 191 -7.88 -5.19 0.56
C ASP A 191 -8.81 -6.14 1.31
N SER A 192 -9.25 -7.20 0.61
CA SER A 192 -10.09 -8.25 1.20
C SER A 192 -9.28 -9.44 1.71
N ARG A 193 -7.95 -9.32 1.87
CA ARG A 193 -7.07 -10.40 2.34
C ARG A 193 -7.15 -10.64 3.84
N GLY A 194 -7.92 -9.82 4.56
CA GLY A 194 -7.94 -9.68 6.02
C GLY A 194 -7.84 -10.98 6.84
N GLU A 195 -7.35 -10.82 8.08
CA GLU A 195 -7.27 -11.92 9.05
C GLU A 195 -8.67 -12.49 9.28
N LYS A 196 -8.82 -13.82 9.07
CA LYS A 196 -10.08 -14.50 9.35
C LYS A 196 -10.39 -14.32 10.85
N ILE A 197 -11.42 -13.53 11.15
CA ILE A 197 -12.04 -13.49 12.47
C ILE A 197 -12.97 -14.70 12.59
#